data_AF-A0A2V3IN17-F1
#
_entry.id   AF-A0A2V3IN17-F1
#
_cell.length_a   1.000
_cell.length_b   1.000
_cell.length_c   1.000
_cell.angle_alpha   90.00
_cell.angle_beta   90.00
_cell.angle_gamma   90.00
#
_symmetry.space_group_name_H-M   'P 1'
#
loop_
_entity.id
_entity.type
_entity.pdbx_description
1 polymer ?
#
loop_
_entity_poly.entity_id
_entity_poly.type
_entity_poly.pdbx_seq_one_letter_code
_entity_poly.pdbx_strand_id
1 'polypeptide(L)'
;MEEPGPPSAQTTRSVFHEGVTPWMRSARVQAQNDAQRASGGDGIHQLPAPILVKDAYKEDLQHTEHARKLELEQEEARIVDQIEEQRFKHCRMYFIVGCFGLPLLLFVNVIHFCEDFNAESGSFRIRTYLWLSVIVGLLQSFLWILWFTAFRIVDSITFDLLSIYNSTVPFGYLV
;
A
#
# COMPACT_ATOMS: atom_id res chain seq x y z
N MET A 1 -34.46 -5.88 24.91
CA MET A 1 -34.19 -5.15 23.66
C MET A 1 -33.01 -4.25 23.96
N GLU A 2 -31.81 -4.77 23.76
CA GLU A 2 -30.54 -4.10 24.05
C GLU A 2 -29.91 -3.68 22.72
N GLU A 3 -29.55 -2.40 22.60
CA GLU A 3 -28.79 -1.84 21.48
C GLU A 3 -27.31 -2.23 21.59
N PRO A 4 -26.65 -2.66 20.49
CA PRO A 4 -25.20 -2.83 20.47
C PRO A 4 -24.49 -1.49 20.21
N GLY A 5 -23.62 -1.08 21.14
CA GLY A 5 -22.76 0.09 21.00
C GLY A 5 -21.59 -0.11 20.03
N PRO A 6 -20.99 0.98 19.50
CA PRO A 6 -19.95 0.91 18.48
C PRO A 6 -18.57 0.51 19.04
N PRO A 7 -17.72 -0.18 18.24
CA PRO A 7 -16.41 -0.62 18.65
C PRO A 7 -15.40 0.54 18.72
N SER A 8 -14.62 0.54 19.79
CA SER A 8 -13.54 1.49 20.07
C SER A 8 -12.38 1.27 19.11
N ALA A 9 -12.01 2.31 18.36
CA ALA A 9 -10.81 2.32 17.51
C ALA A 9 -9.55 2.40 18.39
N GLN A 10 -8.69 1.39 18.32
CA GLN A 10 -7.34 1.42 18.89
C GLN A 10 -6.39 2.09 17.90
N THR A 11 -5.97 3.31 18.24
CA THR A 11 -4.92 4.05 17.54
C THR A 11 -3.55 3.50 17.93
N THR A 12 -2.95 2.68 17.07
CA THR A 12 -1.53 2.33 17.12
C THR A 12 -0.69 3.53 16.66
N ARG A 13 -0.21 4.32 17.64
CA ARG A 13 0.83 5.33 17.43
C ARG A 13 2.14 4.63 17.05
N SER A 14 2.42 4.56 15.75
CA SER A 14 3.73 4.23 15.20
C SER A 14 4.68 5.41 15.43
N VAL A 15 5.55 5.27 16.43
CA VAL A 15 6.67 6.17 16.71
C VAL A 15 7.77 5.89 15.69
N PHE A 16 7.76 6.60 14.56
CA PHE A 16 8.95 6.71 13.73
C PHE A 16 9.80 7.87 14.24
N HIS A 17 10.89 7.50 14.90
CA HIS A 17 11.97 8.40 15.29
C HIS A 17 12.58 9.03 14.04
N GLU A 18 12.28 10.32 13.86
CA GLU A 18 12.95 11.18 12.90
C GLU A 18 14.45 11.26 13.26
N GLY A 19 15.29 10.89 12.30
CA GLY A 19 16.74 10.76 12.42
C GLY A 19 17.45 12.10 12.57
N VAL A 20 17.23 12.80 13.67
CA VAL A 20 18.03 13.96 14.06
C VAL A 20 19.23 13.44 14.86
N THR A 21 20.38 13.33 14.21
CA THR A 21 21.61 12.89 14.86
C THR A 21 21.99 13.85 16.01
N PRO A 22 22.34 13.34 17.21
CA PRO A 22 22.52 14.14 18.44
C PRO A 22 23.56 15.28 18.35
N TRP A 23 24.50 15.21 17.41
CA TRP A 23 25.59 16.19 17.27
C TRP A 23 25.19 17.46 16.49
N MET A 24 24.05 17.47 15.78
CA MET A 24 23.58 18.69 15.09
C MET A 24 22.87 19.69 16.03
N ARG A 25 22.43 19.24 17.21
CA ARG A 25 21.75 20.11 18.20
C ARG A 25 22.74 21.04 18.93
N SER A 26 23.99 20.64 19.10
CA SER A 26 25.01 21.43 19.80
C SER A 26 25.52 22.63 19.00
N ALA A 27 25.59 22.56 17.67
CA ALA A 27 26.08 23.67 16.84
C ALA A 27 25.13 24.89 16.84
N ARG A 28 23.81 24.66 16.91
CA ARG A 28 22.82 25.75 16.94
C ARG A 28 22.81 26.51 18.26
N VAL A 29 23.04 25.81 19.37
CA VAL A 29 23.08 26.43 20.71
C VAL A 29 24.35 27.26 20.90
N GLN A 30 25.48 26.83 20.33
CA GLN A 30 26.75 27.58 20.39
C GLN A 30 26.66 28.91 19.63
N ALA A 31 26.15 28.90 18.38
CA ALA A 31 26.02 30.12 17.57
C ALA A 31 25.05 31.15 18.17
N GLN A 32 24.02 30.70 18.89
CA GLN A 32 23.05 31.59 19.54
C GLN A 32 23.62 32.24 20.81
N ASN A 33 24.47 31.53 21.56
CA ASN A 33 25.16 32.08 22.72
C ASN A 33 26.28 33.07 22.35
N ASP A 34 26.98 32.84 21.24
CA ASP A 34 28.04 33.75 20.77
C ASP A 34 27.47 35.08 20.25
N ALA A 35 26.27 35.06 19.65
CA ALA A 35 25.55 36.28 19.25
C ALA A 35 25.07 37.12 20.44
N GLN A 36 24.66 36.48 21.55
CA GLN A 36 24.27 37.20 22.77
C GLN A 36 25.47 37.79 23.52
N ARG A 37 26.65 37.17 23.45
CA ARG A 37 27.85 37.67 24.11
C ARG A 37 28.50 38.87 23.41
N ALA A 38 28.27 39.02 22.11
CA ALA A 38 28.74 40.17 21.33
C ALA A 38 27.89 41.45 21.51
N SER A 39 26.73 41.35 22.17
CA SER A 39 25.78 42.48 22.37
C SER A 39 25.73 42.98 23.82
N GLY A 40 26.70 42.63 24.66
CA GLY A 40 26.83 43.13 26.04
C GLY A 40 27.68 44.39 26.12
N GLY A 41 27.22 45.48 25.52
CA GLY A 41 27.81 46.81 25.65
C GLY A 41 26.82 47.75 26.33
N ASP A 42 27.17 48.20 27.54
CA ASP A 42 26.42 49.14 28.36
C ASP A 42 25.98 50.39 27.59
N GLY A 43 24.67 50.64 27.58
CA GLY A 43 24.06 51.81 26.97
C GLY A 43 22.64 51.98 27.46
N ILE A 44 22.48 52.65 28.60
CA ILE A 44 21.18 53.10 29.12
C ILE A 44 20.63 54.15 28.15
N HIS A 45 19.85 53.71 27.17
CA HIS A 45 18.95 54.58 26.41
C HIS A 45 17.52 54.11 26.62
N GLN A 46 16.77 54.97 27.30
CA GLN A 46 15.35 54.85 27.55
C GLN A 46 14.60 54.98 26.22
N LEU A 47 14.21 53.84 25.64
CA LEU A 47 13.38 53.77 24.43
C LEU A 47 11.89 53.89 24.79
N PRO A 48 11.09 54.63 23.99
CA PRO A 48 9.67 54.78 24.21
C PRO A 48 8.89 53.51 23.84
N ALA A 49 8.01 53.09 24.77
CA ALA A 49 6.84 52.23 24.65
C ALA A 49 6.86 51.03 23.63
N PRO A 50 7.02 49.78 24.10
CA PRO A 50 7.03 48.57 23.27
C PRO A 50 5.65 47.86 23.23
N ILE A 51 4.56 48.58 22.90
CA ILE A 51 3.21 47.98 22.95
C ILE A 51 2.63 47.75 21.56
N LEU A 52 2.93 48.60 20.56
CA LEU A 52 2.29 48.51 19.24
C LEU A 52 3.00 47.59 18.22
N VAL A 53 4.19 47.08 18.54
CA VAL A 53 4.99 46.25 17.61
C VAL A 53 4.71 44.75 17.80
N LYS A 54 4.08 44.36 18.92
CA LYS A 54 3.80 42.95 19.24
C LYS A 54 2.72 42.35 18.35
N ASP A 55 1.79 43.16 17.87
CA ASP A 55 0.65 42.67 17.08
C ASP A 55 1.05 42.39 15.64
N ALA A 56 1.82 43.29 15.01
CA ALA A 56 2.36 43.09 13.66
C ALA A 56 3.29 41.86 13.57
N TYR A 57 4.08 41.60 14.61
CA TYR A 57 4.97 40.44 14.64
C TYR A 57 4.21 39.10 14.79
N LYS A 58 3.01 39.13 15.37
CA LYS A 58 2.19 37.94 15.59
C LYS A 58 1.47 37.49 14.32
N GLU A 59 1.02 38.44 13.50
CA GLU A 59 0.41 38.15 12.20
C GLU A 59 1.43 37.59 11.20
N ASP A 60 2.64 38.16 11.14
CA ASP A 60 3.73 37.65 10.29
C ASP A 60 4.16 36.23 10.69
N LEU A 61 4.19 35.94 12.00
CA LEU A 61 4.51 34.61 12.50
C LEU A 61 3.44 33.57 12.10
N GLN A 62 2.16 33.94 12.16
CA GLN A 62 1.06 33.05 11.76
C GLN A 62 1.05 32.79 10.25
N HIS A 63 1.33 33.81 9.43
CA HIS A 63 1.48 33.64 7.99
C HIS A 63 2.63 32.69 7.63
N THR A 64 3.76 32.81 8.33
CA THR A 64 4.93 31.95 8.12
C THR A 64 4.65 30.50 8.55
N GLU A 65 3.92 30.28 9.64
CA GLU A 65 3.49 28.94 10.06
C GLU A 65 2.48 28.30 9.11
N HIS A 66 1.54 29.08 8.57
CA HIS A 66 0.58 28.58 7.59
C HIS A 66 1.25 28.18 6.27
N ALA A 67 2.21 28.98 5.79
CA ALA A 67 2.99 28.65 4.60
C ALA A 67 3.75 27.32 4.78
N ARG A 68 4.38 27.10 5.95
CA ARG A 68 5.06 25.83 6.26
C ARG A 68 4.12 24.63 6.31
N LYS A 69 2.91 24.79 6.85
CA LYS A 69 1.92 23.70 6.89
C LYS A 69 1.47 23.29 5.49
N LEU A 70 1.26 24.25 4.60
CA LEU A 70 0.93 23.99 3.19
C LEU A 70 2.07 23.28 2.46
N GLU A 71 3.33 23.68 2.70
CA GLU A 71 4.49 23.00 2.11
C GLU A 71 4.60 21.55 2.59
N LEU A 72 4.37 21.29 3.88
CA LEU A 72 4.35 19.94 4.47
C LEU A 72 3.21 19.08 3.91
N GLU A 73 1.99 19.61 3.84
CA GLU A 73 0.85 18.90 3.24
C GLU A 73 1.09 18.59 1.75
N GLN A 74 1.73 19.51 1.03
CA GLN A 74 2.07 19.30 -0.38
C GLN A 74 3.17 18.25 -0.56
N GLU A 75 4.14 18.19 0.35
CA GLU A 75 5.20 17.18 0.33
C GLU A 75 4.65 15.79 0.70
N GLU A 76 3.81 15.69 1.72
CA GLU A 76 3.11 14.44 2.08
C GLU A 76 2.25 13.91 0.91
N ALA A 77 1.52 14.79 0.23
CA ALA A 77 0.72 14.41 -0.93
C ALA A 77 1.58 13.79 -2.05
N ARG A 78 2.79 14.31 -2.30
CA ARG A 78 3.71 13.73 -3.31
C ARG A 78 4.22 12.36 -2.92
N ILE A 79 4.50 12.14 -1.64
CA ILE A 79 4.99 10.85 -1.15
C ILE A 79 3.89 9.79 -1.27
N VAL A 80 2.65 10.13 -0.91
CA VAL A 80 1.49 9.23 -1.06
C VAL A 80 1.29 8.85 -2.52
N ASP A 81 1.34 9.81 -3.44
CA ASP A 81 1.18 9.57 -4.88
C ASP A 81 2.25 8.60 -5.43
N GLN A 82 3.51 8.75 -4.98
CA GLN A 82 4.59 7.83 -5.36
C GLN A 82 4.38 6.41 -4.82
N ILE A 83 3.90 6.28 -3.58
CA ILE A 83 3.61 4.97 -2.98
C ILE A 83 2.47 4.29 -3.75
N GLU A 84 1.39 5.01 -4.04
CA GLU A 84 0.27 4.49 -4.81
C GLU A 84 0.70 4.03 -6.20
N GLU A 85 1.56 4.80 -6.88
CA GLU A 85 2.05 4.44 -8.20
C GLU A 85 2.93 3.18 -8.18
N GLN A 86 3.78 3.01 -7.16
CA GLN A 86 4.56 1.79 -6.98
C GLN A 86 3.66 0.58 -6.72
N ARG A 87 2.67 0.71 -5.84
CA ARG A 87 1.70 -0.35 -5.55
C ARG A 87 0.90 -0.74 -6.80
N PHE A 88 0.49 0.24 -7.60
CA PHE A 88 -0.19 0.00 -8.87
C PHE A 88 0.67 -0.76 -9.87
N LYS A 89 1.96 -0.39 -10.02
CA LYS A 89 2.91 -1.12 -10.88
C LYS A 89 3.04 -2.58 -10.45
N HIS A 90 3.11 -2.83 -9.16
CA HIS A 90 3.23 -4.17 -8.59
C HIS A 90 1.97 -5.01 -8.83
N CYS A 91 0.79 -4.44 -8.58
CA CYS A 91 -0.51 -5.08 -8.87
C CYS A 91 -0.65 -5.45 -10.35
N ARG A 92 -0.26 -4.54 -11.26
CA ARG A 92 -0.27 -4.80 -12.70
C ARG A 92 0.68 -5.93 -13.10
N MET A 93 1.87 -5.97 -12.51
CA MET A 93 2.85 -7.02 -12.80
C MET A 93 2.31 -8.40 -12.39
N TYR A 94 1.76 -8.52 -11.17
CA TYR A 94 1.15 -9.78 -10.73
C TYR A 94 -0.04 -10.20 -11.59
N PHE A 95 -0.87 -9.25 -12.03
CA PHE A 95 -1.97 -9.56 -12.94
C PHE A 95 -1.46 -10.15 -14.26
N ILE A 96 -0.47 -9.52 -14.90
CA ILE A 96 0.09 -10.00 -16.17
C ILE A 96 0.70 -11.40 -16.00
N VAL A 97 1.50 -11.59 -14.94
CA VAL A 97 2.13 -12.90 -14.65
C VAL A 97 1.06 -13.97 -14.35
N GLY A 98 0.00 -13.59 -13.64
CA GLY A 98 -1.12 -14.48 -13.29
C GLY A 98 -1.86 -15.02 -14.51
N CYS A 99 -2.01 -14.21 -15.56
CA CYS A 99 -2.64 -14.61 -16.82
C CYS A 99 -1.90 -15.74 -17.56
N PHE A 100 -0.62 -16.00 -17.28
CA PHE A 100 0.18 -17.07 -17.90
C PHE A 100 -0.06 -18.47 -17.31
N GLY A 101 -1.25 -18.74 -16.76
CA GLY A 101 -1.61 -20.08 -16.28
C GLY A 101 -1.43 -20.30 -14.79
N LEU A 102 -1.28 -19.24 -14.00
CA LEU A 102 -1.09 -19.29 -12.55
C LEU A 102 -2.31 -18.70 -11.84
N PRO A 103 -3.46 -19.42 -11.79
CA PRO A 103 -4.66 -18.92 -11.11
C PRO A 103 -4.40 -18.62 -9.63
N LEU A 104 -3.53 -19.39 -8.97
CA LEU A 104 -3.13 -19.13 -7.57
C LEU A 104 -2.48 -17.76 -7.39
N LEU A 105 -1.73 -17.28 -8.38
CA LEU A 105 -1.05 -15.99 -8.31
C LEU A 105 -2.05 -14.83 -8.44
N LEU A 106 -3.13 -15.01 -9.22
CA LEU A 106 -4.26 -14.08 -9.25
C LEU A 106 -4.97 -14.02 -7.88
N PHE A 107 -5.16 -15.17 -7.21
CA PHE A 107 -5.72 -15.21 -5.86
C PHE A 107 -4.84 -14.51 -4.83
N VAL A 108 -3.52 -14.73 -4.86
CA VAL A 108 -2.58 -14.03 -3.98
C VAL A 108 -2.64 -12.51 -4.21
N ASN A 109 -2.71 -12.07 -5.47
CA ASN A 109 -2.87 -10.67 -5.79
C ASN A 109 -4.17 -10.09 -5.19
N VAL A 110 -5.28 -10.84 -5.29
CA VAL A 110 -6.56 -10.40 -4.73
C VAL A 110 -6.50 -10.30 -3.20
N ILE A 111 -5.91 -11.28 -2.52
CA ILE A 111 -5.77 -11.27 -1.05
C ILE A 111 -4.88 -10.11 -0.61
N HIS A 112 -3.75 -9.91 -1.28
CA HIS A 112 -2.80 -8.87 -0.90
C HIS A 112 -3.39 -7.45 -1.03
N PHE A 113 -4.20 -7.21 -2.06
CA PHE A 113 -4.83 -5.90 -2.30
C PHE A 113 -6.29 -5.84 -1.83
N CYS A 114 -6.76 -6.82 -1.06
CA CYS A 114 -8.13 -6.84 -0.52
C CYS A 114 -8.36 -5.70 0.49
N GLU A 115 -7.33 -5.35 1.27
CA GLU A 115 -7.40 -4.22 2.22
C GLU A 115 -7.64 -2.89 1.50
N ASP A 116 -7.00 -2.66 0.35
CA ASP A 116 -7.21 -1.45 -0.47
C ASP A 116 -8.59 -1.43 -1.14
N PHE A 117 -9.22 -2.59 -1.30
CA PHE A 117 -10.58 -2.69 -1.81
C PHE A 117 -11.58 -2.14 -0.79
N ASN A 118 -11.37 -2.46 0.49
CA ASN A 118 -12.23 -2.02 1.60
C ASN A 118 -11.92 -0.60 2.10
N ALA A 119 -10.71 -0.09 1.84
CA ALA A 119 -10.36 1.29 2.18
C ALA A 119 -11.16 2.28 1.31
N GLU A 120 -11.91 3.19 1.95
CA GLU A 120 -12.77 4.17 1.26
C GLU A 120 -11.99 5.12 0.34
N SER A 121 -10.69 5.32 0.62
CA SER A 121 -9.73 6.09 -0.18
C SER A 121 -9.09 5.32 -1.34
N GLY A 122 -9.44 4.05 -1.56
CA GLY A 122 -8.78 3.20 -2.55
C GLY A 122 -8.92 3.72 -3.99
N SER A 123 -7.79 3.86 -4.69
CA SER A 123 -7.74 4.26 -6.10
C SER A 123 -8.65 3.37 -6.96
N PHE A 124 -9.59 3.98 -7.69
CA PHE A 124 -10.56 3.28 -8.55
C PHE A 124 -9.89 2.31 -9.52
N ARG A 125 -8.71 2.68 -10.03
CA ARG A 125 -7.93 1.86 -10.97
C ARG A 125 -7.51 0.53 -10.35
N ILE A 126 -7.05 0.53 -9.10
CA ILE A 126 -6.63 -0.70 -8.40
C ILE A 126 -7.82 -1.63 -8.22
N ARG A 127 -8.99 -1.09 -7.82
CA ARG A 127 -10.23 -1.86 -7.66
C ARG A 127 -10.69 -2.53 -8.96
N THR A 128 -10.61 -1.83 -10.10
CA THR A 128 -10.93 -2.43 -11.40
C THR A 128 -10.00 -3.60 -11.74
N TYR A 129 -8.69 -3.45 -11.52
CA TYR A 129 -7.72 -4.52 -11.78
C TYR A 129 -7.91 -5.73 -10.85
N LEU A 130 -8.28 -5.50 -9.59
CA LEU A 130 -8.68 -6.54 -8.65
C LEU A 130 -9.88 -7.34 -9.17
N TRP A 131 -10.95 -6.66 -9.55
CA TRP A 131 -12.14 -7.30 -10.12
C TRP A 131 -11.81 -8.10 -11.38
N LEU A 132 -10.99 -7.52 -12.26
CA LEU A 132 -10.52 -8.19 -13.47
C LEU A 132 -9.71 -9.45 -13.12
N SER A 133 -8.85 -9.39 -12.09
CA SER A 133 -8.07 -10.52 -11.61
C SER A 133 -8.96 -11.67 -11.13
N VAL A 134 -10.05 -11.36 -10.40
CA VAL A 134 -11.03 -12.35 -9.95
C VAL A 134 -11.73 -13.02 -11.13
N ILE A 135 -12.22 -12.23 -12.09
CA ILE A 135 -12.93 -12.76 -13.26
C ILE A 135 -12.01 -13.67 -14.09
N VAL A 136 -10.79 -13.20 -14.37
CA VAL A 136 -9.80 -13.99 -15.13
C VAL A 136 -9.42 -15.26 -14.37
N GLY A 137 -9.23 -15.17 -13.05
CA GLY A 137 -8.92 -16.33 -12.21
C GLY A 137 -10.03 -17.38 -12.21
N LEU A 138 -11.30 -16.95 -12.17
CA LEU A 138 -12.46 -17.83 -12.27
C LEU A 138 -12.56 -18.49 -13.65
N LEU A 139 -12.40 -17.71 -14.72
CA LEU A 139 -12.42 -18.22 -16.09
C LEU A 139 -11.32 -19.27 -16.32
N GLN A 140 -10.12 -18.99 -15.82
CA GLN A 140 -8.98 -19.90 -15.93
C GLN A 140 -9.21 -21.18 -15.13
N SER A 141 -9.73 -21.07 -13.91
CA SER A 141 -10.10 -22.23 -13.09
C SER A 141 -11.16 -23.09 -13.77
N PHE A 142 -12.16 -22.48 -14.39
CA PHE A 142 -13.20 -23.17 -15.16
C PHE A 142 -12.62 -23.94 -16.35
N LEU A 143 -11.71 -23.32 -17.12
CA LEU A 143 -10.99 -23.97 -18.21
C LEU A 143 -10.19 -25.18 -17.74
N TRP A 144 -9.51 -25.08 -16.59
CA TRP A 144 -8.79 -26.21 -16.00
C TRP A 144 -9.74 -27.35 -15.60
N ILE A 145 -10.87 -27.05 -14.96
CA ILE A 145 -11.87 -28.07 -14.59
C ILE A 145 -12.42 -28.77 -15.84
N LEU A 146 -12.76 -27.99 -16.88
CA LEU A 146 -13.24 -28.52 -18.16
C LEU A 146 -12.17 -29.43 -18.80
N TRP A 147 -10.92 -29.00 -18.82
CA TRP A 147 -9.79 -29.78 -19.32
C TRP A 147 -9.62 -31.10 -18.56
N PHE A 148 -9.62 -31.07 -17.22
CA PHE A 148 -9.55 -32.28 -16.40
C PHE A 148 -10.72 -33.22 -16.64
N THR A 149 -11.93 -32.67 -16.82
CA THR A 149 -13.14 -33.44 -17.09
C THR A 149 -13.05 -34.15 -18.44
N ALA A 150 -12.66 -33.42 -19.48
CA ALA A 150 -12.45 -33.97 -20.81
C ALA A 150 -11.37 -35.06 -20.79
N PHE A 151 -10.25 -34.81 -20.10
CA PHE A 151 -9.17 -35.79 -19.96
C PHE A 151 -9.66 -37.07 -19.27
N ARG A 152 -10.45 -36.95 -18.20
CA ARG A 152 -11.01 -38.11 -17.48
C ARG A 152 -11.99 -38.91 -18.32
N ILE A 153 -12.80 -38.25 -19.15
CA ILE A 153 -13.71 -38.93 -20.08
C ILE A 153 -12.91 -39.72 -21.12
N VAL A 154 -11.88 -39.11 -21.72
CA VAL A 154 -11.03 -39.78 -22.71
C VAL A 154 -10.29 -40.97 -22.09
N ASP A 155 -9.76 -40.81 -20.88
CA ASP A 155 -9.07 -41.88 -20.14
C ASP A 155 -10.03 -43.05 -19.87
N SER A 156 -11.25 -42.77 -19.42
CA SER A 156 -12.30 -43.78 -19.21
C SER A 156 -12.61 -44.56 -20.49
N ILE A 157 -12.80 -43.86 -21.62
CA ILE A 157 -13.10 -44.51 -22.91
C ILE A 157 -11.91 -45.35 -23.37
N THR A 158 -10.69 -44.86 -23.18
CA THR A 158 -9.47 -45.56 -23.60
C THR A 158 -9.28 -46.84 -22.79
N PHE A 159 -9.53 -46.80 -21.48
CA PHE A 159 -9.53 -47.98 -20.61
C PHE A 159 -10.60 -49.00 -21.01
N ASP A 160 -11.82 -48.55 -21.32
CA ASP A 160 -12.90 -49.44 -21.76
C ASP A 160 -12.57 -50.12 -23.10
N LEU A 161 -11.99 -49.38 -24.06
CA LEU A 161 -11.55 -49.94 -25.34
C LEU A 161 -10.42 -50.96 -25.16
N LEU A 162 -9.47 -50.70 -24.26
CA LEU A 162 -8.40 -51.64 -23.92
C LEU A 162 -8.95 -52.91 -23.25
N SER A 163 -9.93 -52.76 -22.34
CA SER A 163 -10.61 -53.88 -21.68
C SER A 163 -11.34 -54.78 -22.68
N ILE A 164 -12.07 -54.18 -23.62
CA ILE A 164 -12.74 -54.90 -24.70
C ILE A 164 -11.72 -55.62 -25.58
N TYR A 165 -10.62 -54.96 -25.97
CA TYR A 165 -9.58 -55.59 -26.79
C TYR A 165 -8.90 -56.76 -26.08
N ASN A 166 -8.60 -56.63 -24.79
CA ASN A 166 -7.98 -57.70 -23.98
C ASN A 166 -8.93 -58.88 -23.71
N SER A 167 -10.24 -58.63 -23.68
CA SER A 167 -11.29 -59.67 -23.54
C SER A 167 -11.52 -60.45 -24.84
N THR A 168 -11.31 -59.81 -26.00
CA THR A 168 -11.64 -60.40 -27.30
C THR A 168 -10.48 -61.19 -27.94
N VAL A 169 -9.25 -61.02 -27.45
CA VAL A 169 -8.11 -61.85 -27.85
C VAL A 169 -7.91 -62.96 -26.81
N PRO A 170 -8.49 -64.16 -26.98
CA PRO A 170 -8.13 -65.28 -26.13
C PRO A 170 -6.63 -65.57 -26.34
N PHE A 171 -5.86 -65.54 -25.25
CA PHE A 171 -4.47 -65.98 -25.13
C PHE A 171 -4.31 -67.50 -25.41
N GLY A 172 -4.92 -68.01 -26.48
CA GLY A 172 -5.00 -69.43 -26.83
C GLY A 172 -3.95 -69.91 -27.84
N TYR A 173 -2.96 -69.10 -28.20
CA TYR A 173 -1.98 -69.42 -29.27
C TYR A 173 -0.52 -69.41 -28.82
N LEU A 174 -0.22 -69.85 -27.60
CA LEU A 174 1.15 -70.12 -27.16
C LEU A 174 1.22 -71.45 -26.39
N VAL A 175 1.02 -72.56 -27.11
CA VAL A 175 1.57 -73.88 -26.78
C VAL A 175 2.04 -74.53 -28.07
#